data_AF-X0WI03-F1
#
_entry.id   AF-X0WI03-F1
#
_cell.length_a   1.000
_cell.length_b   1.000
_cell.length_c   1.000
_cell.angle_alpha   90.00
_cell.angle_beta   90.00
_cell.angle_gamma   90.00
#
_symmetry.space_group_name_H-M   'P 1'
#
loop_
_entity.id
_entity.type
_entity.pdbx_description
1 polymer ?
#
loop_
_entity_poly.entity_id
_entity_poly.type
_entity_poly.pdbx_seq_one_letter_code
_entity_poly.pdbx_strand_id
1 'polypeptide(L)'
;MGKFEEVMEVNMEKMKDLSPEEKEKQMKEWMIGAKGICKEYCGKCPSYEGTGEIDFVFCAMGKSDKITEEKGCICGKCPITEEMGLRWGFYCTRGSSRELWAAEK
;
A
#
# COMPACT_ATOMS: atom_id res chain seq x y z
N MET A 1 11.08 -9.22 -15.55
CA MET A 1 10.34 -8.21 -14.79
C MET A 1 9.43 -8.90 -13.81
N GLY A 2 9.40 -8.44 -12.56
CA GLY A 2 8.37 -8.85 -11.60
C GLY A 2 7.05 -8.12 -11.88
N LYS A 3 5.92 -8.72 -11.47
CA LYS A 3 4.56 -8.17 -11.63
C LYS A 3 4.45 -6.69 -11.18
N PHE A 4 5.17 -6.31 -10.13
CA PHE A 4 5.21 -4.93 -9.64
C PHE A 4 5.83 -3.94 -10.65
N GLU A 5 6.94 -4.31 -11.29
CA GLU A 5 7.63 -3.44 -12.25
C GLU A 5 6.74 -3.18 -13.46
N GLU A 6 6.08 -4.23 -13.98
CA GLU A 6 5.12 -4.14 -15.07
C GLU A 6 3.93 -3.22 -14.71
N VAL A 7 3.35 -3.39 -13.51
CA VAL A 7 2.24 -2.54 -13.04
C VAL A 7 2.68 -1.08 -12.94
N MET A 8 3.88 -0.80 -12.43
CA MET A 8 4.42 0.55 -12.31
C MET A 8 4.67 1.18 -13.68
N GLU A 9 5.23 0.44 -14.64
CA GLU A 9 5.45 0.92 -16.01
C GLU A 9 4.12 1.27 -16.69
N VAL A 10 3.14 0.37 -16.65
CA VAL A 10 1.79 0.60 -17.21
C VAL A 10 1.13 1.81 -16.56
N ASN A 11 1.27 1.98 -15.24
CA ASN A 11 0.70 3.13 -14.53
C ASN A 11 1.43 4.44 -14.88
N MET A 12 2.76 4.42 -15.01
CA MET A 12 3.53 5.58 -15.46
C MET A 12 3.16 5.98 -16.89
N GLU A 13 2.97 5.02 -17.78
CA GLU A 13 2.50 5.29 -19.14
C GLU A 13 1.11 5.93 -19.16
N LYS A 14 0.17 5.47 -18.33
CA LYS A 14 -1.17 6.08 -18.21
C LYS A 14 -1.11 7.50 -17.64
N MET A 15 -0.09 7.81 -16.84
CA MET A 15 0.07 9.13 -16.22
C MET A 15 0.91 10.10 -17.05
N LYS A 16 1.59 9.67 -18.12
CA LYS A 16 2.52 10.55 -18.87
C LYS A 16 1.82 11.74 -19.52
N ASP A 17 0.58 11.53 -19.98
CA ASP A 17 -0.20 12.53 -20.72
C ASP A 17 -1.15 13.36 -19.83
N LEU A 18 -1.19 13.09 -18.52
CA LEU A 18 -2.04 13.82 -17.57
C LEU A 18 -1.39 15.14 -17.13
N SER A 19 -2.19 16.20 -17.05
CA SER A 19 -1.80 17.45 -16.40
C SER A 19 -1.54 17.26 -14.90
N PRO A 20 -0.81 18.19 -14.24
CA PRO A 20 -0.60 18.12 -12.78
C PRO A 20 -1.91 18.04 -11.98
N GLU A 21 -2.94 18.78 -12.39
CA GLU A 21 -4.26 18.79 -11.74
C GLU A 21 -4.98 17.45 -11.89
N GLU A 22 -4.90 16.83 -13.07
CA GLU A 22 -5.48 15.51 -13.32
C GLU A 22 -4.75 14.40 -12.56
N LYS A 23 -3.41 14.48 -12.47
CA LYS A 23 -2.59 13.58 -11.65
C LYS A 23 -2.99 13.68 -10.18
N GLU A 24 -3.14 14.89 -9.66
CA GLU A 24 -3.58 15.12 -8.28
C GLU A 24 -4.98 14.55 -8.04
N LYS A 25 -5.92 14.82 -8.95
CA LYS A 25 -7.29 14.30 -8.87
C LYS A 25 -7.30 12.77 -8.85
N GLN A 26 -6.61 12.13 -9.78
CA GLN A 26 -6.55 10.67 -9.89
C GLN A 26 -5.89 10.05 -8.65
N MET A 27 -4.82 10.66 -8.11
CA MET A 27 -4.20 10.22 -6.87
C MET A 27 -5.18 10.32 -5.69
N LYS A 28 -5.94 11.43 -5.58
CA LYS A 28 -6.96 11.60 -4.54
C LYS A 28 -8.06 10.55 -4.63
N GLU A 29 -8.57 10.30 -5.84
CA GLU A 29 -9.61 9.28 -6.08
C GLU A 29 -9.12 7.88 -5.70
N TRP A 30 -7.89 7.51 -6.12
CA TRP A 30 -7.28 6.25 -5.73
C TRP A 30 -7.10 6.16 -4.21
N MET A 31 -6.61 7.21 -3.56
CA MET A 31 -6.43 7.24 -2.11
C MET A 31 -7.74 7.05 -1.34
N ILE A 32 -8.86 7.60 -1.82
CA ILE A 32 -10.18 7.38 -1.22
C ILE A 32 -10.58 5.91 -1.33
N GLY A 33 -10.43 5.31 -2.52
CA GLY A 33 -10.73 3.89 -2.74
C GLY A 33 -9.83 2.96 -1.89
N ALA A 34 -8.53 3.23 -1.90
CA ALA A 34 -7.54 2.50 -1.12
C ALA A 34 -7.86 2.57 0.39
N LYS A 35 -8.22 3.74 0.93
CA LYS A 35 -8.62 3.87 2.34
C LYS A 35 -9.81 2.99 2.71
N GLY A 36 -10.80 2.84 1.81
CA GLY A 36 -11.92 1.93 2.01
C GLY A 36 -11.48 0.46 2.14
N ILE A 37 -10.64 0.00 1.21
CA ILE A 37 -10.08 -1.36 1.25
C ILE A 37 -9.20 -1.53 2.49
N CYS A 38 -8.32 -0.59 2.77
CA CYS A 38 -7.41 -0.66 3.90
C CYS A 38 -8.15 -0.69 5.25
N LYS A 39 -9.29 0.00 5.38
CA LYS A 39 -10.14 -0.12 6.57
C LYS A 39 -10.68 -1.55 6.75
N GLU A 40 -11.09 -2.20 5.67
CA GLU A 40 -11.63 -3.57 5.72
C GLU A 40 -10.57 -4.63 5.99
N TYR A 41 -9.33 -4.42 5.52
CA TYR A 41 -8.24 -5.39 5.68
C TYR A 41 -7.28 -5.03 6.82
N CYS A 42 -6.67 -3.85 6.79
CA CYS A 42 -5.76 -3.42 7.85
C CYS A 42 -6.52 -3.14 9.15
N GLY A 43 -7.72 -2.55 9.11
CA GLY A 43 -8.52 -2.28 10.31
C GLY A 43 -9.00 -3.54 11.05
N LYS A 44 -9.02 -4.70 10.39
CA LYS A 44 -9.34 -6.02 10.98
C LYS A 44 -8.11 -6.90 11.17
N CYS A 45 -6.91 -6.35 10.92
CA CYS A 45 -5.66 -7.10 11.01
C CYS A 45 -5.27 -7.30 12.48
N PRO A 46 -4.86 -8.51 12.91
CA PRO A 46 -4.41 -8.76 14.28
C PRO A 46 -3.26 -7.85 14.74
N SER A 47 -2.34 -7.50 13.82
CA SER A 47 -1.23 -6.59 14.13
C SER A 47 -1.66 -5.13 14.31
N TYR A 48 -2.85 -4.74 13.84
CA TYR A 48 -3.35 -3.37 13.93
C TYR A 48 -4.23 -3.14 15.18
N GLU A 49 -4.74 -4.21 15.79
CA GLU A 49 -5.66 -4.15 16.93
C GLU A 49 -5.08 -3.30 18.08
N GLY A 50 -5.85 -2.30 18.53
CA GLY A 50 -5.50 -1.46 19.68
C GLY A 50 -4.65 -0.21 19.39
N THR A 51 -4.29 0.06 18.14
CA THR A 51 -3.43 1.21 17.78
C THR A 51 -4.18 2.55 17.71
N GLY A 52 -5.45 2.52 17.29
CA GLY A 52 -6.28 3.70 17.04
C GLY A 52 -5.83 4.57 15.85
N GLU A 53 -4.96 4.07 14.95
CA GLU A 53 -4.49 4.83 13.79
C GLU A 53 -5.49 4.81 12.63
N ILE A 54 -5.79 5.93 12.01
CA ILE A 54 -6.77 5.97 10.90
C ILE A 54 -6.13 5.90 9.50
N ASP A 55 -4.81 5.96 9.44
CA ASP A 55 -4.06 5.93 8.18
C ASP A 55 -3.57 4.51 7.90
N PHE A 56 -4.42 3.76 7.18
CA PHE A 56 -4.25 2.32 6.96
C PHE A 56 -3.39 1.95 5.73
N VAL A 57 -2.87 2.94 4.98
CA VAL A 57 -2.24 2.72 3.65
C VAL A 57 -0.73 2.45 3.77
N PHE A 58 -0.33 1.58 4.70
CA PHE A 58 1.07 1.32 5.02
C PHE A 58 1.91 0.81 3.83
N CYS A 59 1.30 0.01 2.96
CA CYS A 59 1.99 -0.51 1.77
C CYS A 59 2.49 0.58 0.81
N ALA A 60 1.86 1.76 0.81
CA ALA A 60 2.28 2.90 0.01
C ALA A 60 2.97 3.99 0.85
N MET A 61 2.50 4.23 2.08
CA MET A 61 2.94 5.36 2.91
C MET A 61 4.14 5.07 3.79
N GLY A 62 4.38 3.81 4.17
CA GLY A 62 5.45 3.43 5.09
C GLY A 62 4.94 2.73 6.35
N LYS A 63 5.86 2.48 7.28
CA LYS A 63 5.58 1.82 8.56
C LYS A 63 4.73 2.72 9.48
N SER A 64 4.03 2.07 10.40
CA SER A 64 3.39 2.69 11.56
C SER A 64 4.41 2.90 12.67
N ASP A 65 4.28 3.97 13.44
CA ASP A 65 5.05 4.20 14.67
C ASP A 65 4.42 3.51 15.89
N LYS A 66 3.16 3.05 15.78
CA LYS A 66 2.42 2.42 16.89
C LYS A 66 2.38 0.89 16.82
N ILE A 67 2.52 0.32 15.64
CA ILE A 67 2.56 -1.14 15.46
C ILE A 67 4.00 -1.59 15.63
N THR A 68 4.30 -2.18 16.79
CA THR A 68 5.64 -2.69 17.11
C THR A 68 5.73 -4.21 17.10
N GLU A 69 4.59 -4.91 17.06
CA GLU A 69 4.50 -6.37 17.11
C GLU A 69 3.73 -6.96 15.93
N GLU A 70 4.28 -8.02 15.35
CA GLU A 70 3.67 -8.76 14.24
C GLU A 70 2.79 -9.90 14.75
N LYS A 71 1.55 -9.59 15.16
CA LYS A 71 0.58 -10.56 15.69
C LYS A 71 -0.09 -11.42 14.61
N GLY A 72 0.08 -11.04 13.35
CA GLY A 72 -0.51 -11.71 12.18
C GLY A 72 -0.77 -10.72 11.05
N CYS A 73 -0.77 -11.20 9.80
CA CYS A 73 -0.94 -10.34 8.63
C CYS A 73 -1.93 -10.93 7.64
N ILE A 74 -2.85 -10.10 7.15
CA ILE A 74 -3.83 -10.47 6.13
C ILE A 74 -3.59 -9.76 4.79
N CYS A 75 -2.45 -9.08 4.62
CA CYS A 75 -2.10 -8.36 3.38
C CYS A 75 -2.10 -9.28 2.16
N GLY A 76 -1.71 -10.56 2.30
CA GLY A 76 -1.73 -11.52 1.19
C GLY A 76 -3.11 -11.77 0.58
N LYS A 77 -4.21 -11.38 1.24
CA LYS A 77 -5.59 -11.45 0.73
C LYS A 77 -6.14 -10.08 0.33
N CYS A 78 -5.36 -9.01 0.48
CA CYS A 78 -5.78 -7.65 0.20
C CYS A 78 -5.82 -7.41 -1.31
N PRO A 79 -6.92 -6.89 -1.88
CA PRO A 79 -7.02 -6.58 -3.31
C PRO A 79 -5.90 -5.66 -3.81
N ILE A 80 -5.46 -4.70 -2.98
CA ILE A 80 -4.34 -3.80 -3.33
C ILE A 80 -3.05 -4.59 -3.55
N THR A 81 -2.83 -5.65 -2.77
CA THR A 81 -1.63 -6.49 -2.93
C THR A 81 -1.63 -7.18 -4.28
N GLU A 82 -2.78 -7.70 -4.71
CA GLU A 82 -2.92 -8.30 -6.03
C GLU A 82 -2.81 -7.28 -7.17
N GLU A 83 -3.55 -6.17 -7.09
CA GLU A 83 -3.61 -5.10 -8.08
C GLU A 83 -2.23 -4.48 -8.32
N MET A 84 -1.52 -4.15 -7.24
CA MET A 84 -0.22 -3.49 -7.30
C MET A 84 0.94 -4.46 -7.48
N GLY A 85 0.68 -5.78 -7.55
CA GLY A 85 1.73 -6.79 -7.67
C GLY A 85 2.68 -6.84 -6.47
N LEU A 86 2.16 -6.51 -5.29
CA LEU A 86 2.90 -6.53 -4.03
C LEU A 86 3.15 -7.97 -3.58
N ARG A 87 4.33 -8.23 -3.02
CA ARG A 87 4.73 -9.60 -2.63
C ARG A 87 5.07 -9.77 -1.16
N TRP A 88 5.20 -8.69 -0.40
CA TRP A 88 5.49 -8.76 1.03
C TRP A 88 4.21 -8.62 1.86
N GLY A 89 4.32 -8.97 3.14
CA GLY A 89 3.35 -8.62 4.16
C GLY A 89 3.98 -7.65 5.15
N PHE A 90 3.22 -7.29 6.19
CA PHE A 90 3.73 -6.52 7.33
C PHE A 90 4.33 -5.15 6.95
N TYR A 91 3.75 -4.49 5.94
CA TYR A 91 4.16 -3.12 5.57
C TYR A 91 4.09 -2.13 6.74
N CYS A 92 3.18 -2.36 7.68
CA CYS A 92 3.04 -1.56 8.89
C CYS A 92 4.25 -1.61 9.84
N THR A 93 5.09 -2.63 9.77
CA THR A 93 6.30 -2.75 10.62
C THR A 93 7.58 -2.69 9.80
N ARG A 94 7.54 -3.20 8.56
CA ARG A 94 8.73 -3.42 7.72
C ARG A 94 9.00 -2.29 6.71
N GLY A 95 8.06 -1.36 6.54
CA GLY A 95 8.15 -0.26 5.58
C GLY A 95 7.27 -0.47 4.35
N SER A 96 7.17 0.56 3.52
CA SER A 96 6.39 0.58 2.28
C SER A 96 6.94 -0.40 1.25
N SER A 97 6.15 -0.71 0.23
CA SER A 97 6.63 -1.54 -0.88
C SER A 97 7.84 -0.93 -1.56
N ARG A 98 7.90 0.41 -1.69
CA ARG A 98 9.04 1.09 -2.31
C ARG A 98 10.32 0.87 -1.51
N GLU A 99 10.25 0.99 -0.19
CA GLU A 99 11.38 0.78 0.71
C GLU A 99 11.85 -0.68 0.66
N LEU A 100 10.92 -1.65 0.68
CA LEU A 100 11.26 -3.07 0.61
C LEU A 100 11.89 -3.47 -0.73
N TRP A 101 11.41 -2.94 -1.85
CA TRP A 101 12.07 -3.12 -3.15
C TRP A 101 13.48 -2.52 -3.18
N ALA A 102 13.66 -1.34 -2.59
CA ALA A 102 14.96 -0.68 -2.56
C ALA A 102 15.98 -1.43 -1.68
N ALA A 103 15.52 -2.08 -0.61
CA ALA A 103 16.37 -2.83 0.31
C ALA A 103 16.86 -4.19 -0.24
N GLU A 104 16.25 -4.71 -1.30
CA GLU A 104 16.66 -5.97 -1.96
C GLU A 104 17.67 -5.78 -3.11
N LYS A 105 18.02 -4.53 -3.43
CA LYS A 105 19.03 -4.19 -4.44
C LYS A 105 20.39 -3.96 -3.80
#